data_AF-A0A2S5JEA8-F1
#
_entry.id   AF-A0A2S5JEA8-F1
#
_cell.length_a   1.000
_cell.length_b   1.000
_cell.length_c   1.000
_cell.angle_alpha   90.00
_cell.angle_beta   90.00
_cell.angle_gamma   90.00
#
_symmetry.space_group_name_H-M   'P 1'
#
loop_
_entity.id
_entity.type
_entity.pdbx_description
1 polymer ?
#
loop_
_entity_poly.entity_id
_entity_poly.type
_entity_poly.pdbx_seq_one_letter_code
_entity_poly.pdbx_strand_id
1 'polypeptide(L)'
;MQTTTIKIPDDELAEIDRLWKERGFSSRSAFLRYAGLHFEESHHDEAEFRLLADAVFTLHQIRRAQIGRLHLLKKKDLKAVSTLLSRIADAMASLAERP
;
A
#
# COMPACT_ATOMS: atom_id res chain seq x y z
N MET A 1 20.47 2.11 2.82
CA MET A 1 19.42 2.15 1.78
C MET A 1 18.66 0.84 1.84
N GLN A 2 17.37 0.85 2.20
CA GLN A 2 16.57 -0.39 2.23
C GLN A 2 16.05 -0.68 0.82
N THR A 3 16.10 -1.94 0.40
CA THR A 3 15.60 -2.38 -0.91
C THR A 3 14.37 -3.25 -0.68
N THR A 4 13.28 -2.94 -1.36
CA THR A 4 12.03 -3.71 -1.32
C THR A 4 11.81 -4.35 -2.69
N THR A 5 11.56 -5.66 -2.71
CA THR A 5 11.17 -6.38 -3.92
C THR A 5 9.66 -6.46 -3.99
N ILE A 6 9.09 -6.05 -5.13
CA ILE A 6 7.66 -6.15 -5.42
C ILE A 6 7.46 -7.13 -6.58
N LYS A 7 6.40 -7.92 -6.51
CA LYS A 7 5.97 -8.76 -7.64
C LYS A 7 4.87 -8.00 -8.37
N ILE A 8 5.04 -7.82 -9.67
CA ILE A 8 4.09 -7.17 -10.55
C ILE A 8 3.93 -8.02 -11.81
N PRO A 9 2.74 -8.01 -12.45
CA PRO A 9 2.53 -8.60 -13.76
C PRO A 9 3.49 -8.05 -14.83
N ASP A 10 3.77 -8.86 -15.85
CA ASP A 10 4.75 -8.52 -16.90
C ASP A 10 4.28 -7.34 -17.77
N ASP A 11 2.97 -7.24 -18.01
CA ASP A 11 2.35 -6.15 -18.75
C ASP A 11 2.44 -4.81 -18.00
N GLU A 12 2.19 -4.81 -16.68
CA GLU A 12 2.38 -3.63 -15.84
C GLU A 12 3.85 -3.21 -15.76
N LEU A 13 4.78 -4.18 -15.69
CA LEU A 13 6.21 -3.91 -15.72
C LEU A 13 6.64 -3.27 -17.05
N ALA A 14 6.13 -3.76 -18.18
CA ALA A 14 6.40 -3.21 -19.50
C ALA A 14 5.91 -1.76 -19.62
N GLU A 15 4.75 -1.46 -19.05
CA GLU A 15 4.21 -0.10 -19.03
C GLU A 15 5.05 0.84 -18.15
N ILE A 16 5.44 0.40 -16.96
CA ILE A 16 6.39 1.15 -16.11
C ILE A 16 7.68 1.42 -16.88
N ASP A 17 8.17 0.42 -17.62
CA ASP A 17 9.38 0.52 -18.43
C ASP A 17 9.31 1.53 -19.56
N ARG A 18 8.16 1.62 -20.20
CA ARG A 18 7.87 2.63 -21.19
C ARG A 18 7.85 4.02 -20.56
N LEU A 19 7.10 4.18 -19.48
CA LEU A 19 6.90 5.48 -18.82
C LEU A 19 8.19 6.10 -18.27
N TRP A 20 9.08 5.33 -17.63
CA TRP A 20 10.31 5.93 -17.08
C TRP A 20 11.28 6.40 -18.17
N LYS A 21 11.32 5.69 -19.30
CA LYS A 21 12.11 6.06 -20.48
C LYS A 21 11.54 7.31 -21.15
N GLU A 22 10.23 7.32 -21.40
CA GLU A 22 9.53 8.47 -21.99
C GLU A 22 9.73 9.74 -21.16
N ARG A 23 9.77 9.62 -19.82
CA ARG A 23 9.99 10.73 -18.90
C ARG A 23 11.46 11.05 -18.61
N GLY A 24 12.41 10.37 -19.26
CA GLY A 24 13.84 10.69 -19.19
C GLY A 24 14.52 10.36 -17.85
N PHE A 25 13.97 9.43 -17.06
CA PHE A 25 14.62 9.00 -15.82
C PHE A 25 15.88 8.18 -16.14
N SER A 26 16.88 8.23 -15.26
CA SER A 26 18.12 7.45 -15.41
C SER A 26 17.98 5.97 -15.09
N SER A 27 16.93 5.60 -14.34
CA SER A 27 16.62 4.20 -14.00
C SER A 27 15.16 4.05 -13.57
N ARG A 28 14.63 2.82 -13.72
CA ARG A 28 13.31 2.45 -13.19
C ARG A 28 13.17 2.75 -11.70
N SER A 29 14.21 2.49 -10.90
CA SER A 29 14.18 2.77 -9.46
C SER A 29 14.12 4.27 -9.14
N ALA A 30 14.74 5.13 -9.96
CA ALA A 30 14.62 6.58 -9.80
C ALA A 30 13.19 7.04 -10.10
N PHE A 31 12.59 6.51 -11.15
CA PHE A 31 11.19 6.76 -11.49
C PHE A 31 10.22 6.30 -10.41
N LEU A 32 10.35 5.07 -9.91
CA LEU A 32 9.45 4.55 -8.86
C LEU A 32 9.58 5.31 -7.54
N ARG A 33 10.78 5.81 -7.19
CA ARG A 33 10.97 6.69 -6.03
C ARG A 33 10.28 8.04 -6.23
N TYR A 34 10.47 8.65 -7.41
CA TYR A 34 9.79 9.89 -7.76
C TYR A 34 8.27 9.72 -7.75
N ALA A 35 7.76 8.68 -8.40
CA ALA A 35 6.34 8.36 -8.42
C ALA A 35 5.79 8.14 -7.00
N GLY A 36 6.49 7.41 -6.13
CA GLY A 36 6.07 7.20 -4.75
C GLY A 36 6.06 8.48 -3.91
N LEU A 37 6.98 9.42 -4.14
CA LEU A 37 7.04 10.71 -3.44
C LEU A 37 5.99 11.71 -3.94
N HIS A 38 5.68 11.68 -5.24
CA HIS A 38 4.76 12.61 -5.89
C HIS A 38 3.35 12.05 -6.10
N PHE A 39 3.10 10.81 -5.67
CA PHE A 39 1.77 10.21 -5.71
C PHE A 39 0.76 11.01 -4.86
N GLU A 40 1.22 11.64 -3.78
CA GLU A 40 0.43 12.51 -2.90
C GLU A 40 -0.11 13.77 -3.61
N GLU A 41 0.53 14.23 -4.70
CA GLU A 41 0.15 15.48 -5.36
C GLU A 41 -0.99 15.32 -6.37
N SER A 42 -1.38 14.08 -6.74
CA SER A 42 -2.18 13.85 -7.96
C SER A 42 -3.62 13.36 -7.75
N HIS A 43 -4.00 12.71 -6.65
CA HIS A 43 -5.36 12.17 -6.47
C HIS A 43 -5.86 12.26 -5.02
N HIS A 44 -7.16 12.56 -4.91
CA HIS A 44 -7.90 12.94 -3.72
C HIS A 44 -7.66 12.10 -2.45
N ASP A 45 -7.66 12.82 -1.33
CA ASP A 45 -7.74 12.38 0.07
C ASP A 45 -6.59 11.49 0.56
N GLU A 46 -5.48 12.12 0.93
CA GLU A 46 -4.34 11.51 1.62
C GLU A 46 -4.77 10.57 2.78
N ALA A 47 -5.89 10.89 3.43
CA ALA A 47 -6.48 10.06 4.48
C ALA A 47 -6.98 8.70 3.98
N GLU A 48 -7.63 8.63 2.81
CA GLU A 48 -8.08 7.38 2.19
C GLU A 48 -6.91 6.52 1.72
N PHE A 49 -5.92 7.13 1.07
CA PHE A 49 -4.73 6.39 0.62
C PHE A 49 -3.95 5.81 1.80
N ARG A 50 -3.77 6.61 2.86
CA ARG A 50 -3.10 6.15 4.08
C ARG A 50 -3.87 5.01 4.75
N LEU A 51 -5.20 5.09 4.75
CA LEU A 51 -6.07 4.03 5.27
C LEU A 51 -5.98 2.75 4.44
N LEU A 52 -5.89 2.85 3.10
CA LEU A 52 -5.65 1.72 2.20
C LEU A 52 -4.25 1.12 2.39
N ALA A 53 -3.21 1.94 2.50
CA ALA A 53 -1.84 1.49 2.74
C ALA A 53 -1.73 0.76 4.10
N ASP A 54 -2.31 1.33 5.16
CA ASP A 54 -2.41 0.70 6.47
C ASP A 54 -3.16 -0.65 6.38
N ALA A 55 -4.22 -0.72 5.56
CA ALA A 55 -5.03 -1.91 5.39
C ALA A 55 -4.28 -3.04 4.69
N VAL A 56 -3.60 -2.73 3.58
CA VAL A 56 -2.77 -3.68 2.84
C VAL A 56 -1.63 -4.21 3.72
N PHE A 57 -0.97 -3.34 4.48
CA PHE A 57 0.08 -3.76 5.41
C PHE A 57 -0.45 -4.72 6.48
N THR A 58 -1.60 -4.39 7.06
CA THR A 58 -2.26 -5.20 8.09
C THR A 58 -2.68 -6.57 7.56
N LEU A 59 -3.34 -6.62 6.39
CA LEU A 59 -3.72 -7.87 5.71
C LEU A 59 -2.49 -8.73 5.40
N HIS A 60 -1.38 -8.10 5.00
CA HIS A 60 -0.12 -8.80 4.78
C HIS A 60 0.40 -9.47 6.07
N GLN A 61 0.31 -8.81 7.23
CA GLN A 61 0.72 -9.43 8.51
C GLN A 61 -0.21 -10.57 8.92
N ILE A 62 -1.53 -10.45 8.71
CA ILE A 62 -2.48 -11.54 8.98
C ILE A 62 -2.20 -12.74 8.07
N ARG A 63 -1.94 -12.51 6.78
CA ARG A 63 -1.56 -13.59 5.84
C ARG A 63 -0.27 -14.30 6.28
N ARG A 64 0.71 -13.55 6.80
CA ARG A 64 1.95 -14.12 7.37
C ARG A 64 1.67 -14.99 8.60
N ALA A 65 0.70 -14.62 9.41
CA ALA A 65 0.28 -15.41 10.56
C ALA A 65 -0.42 -16.72 10.16
N GLN A 66 -1.31 -16.66 9.16
CA GLN A 66 -2.02 -17.83 8.63
C GLN A 66 -1.11 -18.90 8.03
N ILE A 67 0.04 -18.51 7.46
CA ILE A 67 1.06 -19.45 6.96
C ILE A 67 2.00 -19.99 8.06
N GLY A 68 1.55 -19.99 9.33
CA GLY A 68 2.28 -20.59 10.45
C GLY A 68 3.38 -19.71 11.07
N ARG A 69 3.53 -18.44 10.64
CA ARG A 69 4.50 -17.50 11.25
C ARG A 69 3.88 -16.64 12.34
N LEU A 70 3.01 -17.25 13.16
CA LEU A 70 2.30 -16.57 14.26
C LEU A 70 3.26 -15.89 15.25
N HIS A 71 4.45 -16.46 15.47
CA HIS A 71 5.51 -15.90 16.32
C HIS A 71 6.06 -14.54 15.86
N LEU A 72 5.74 -14.12 14.63
CA LEU A 72 6.15 -12.82 14.08
C LEU A 72 5.09 -11.72 14.29
N LEU A 73 3.87 -12.07 14.72
CA LEU A 73 2.86 -11.10 15.14
C LEU A 73 3.20 -10.60 16.55
N LYS A 74 3.65 -9.37 16.65
CA LYS A 74 3.85 -8.71 17.95
C LYS A 74 2.52 -8.13 18.41
N LYS A 75 2.37 -7.93 19.73
CA LYS A 75 1.19 -7.29 20.34
C LYS A 75 0.83 -5.93 19.71
N LYS A 76 1.85 -5.17 19.27
CA LYS A 76 1.67 -3.91 18.54
C LYS A 76 1.00 -4.09 17.16
N ASP A 77 1.26 -5.22 16.49
CA ASP A 77 0.72 -5.53 15.18
C ASP A 77 -0.76 -5.91 15.32
N LEU A 78 -1.13 -6.65 16.39
CA LEU A 78 -2.53 -6.92 16.74
C LEU A 78 -3.32 -5.65 17.08
N LYS A 79 -2.69 -4.70 17.78
CA LYS A 79 -3.31 -3.39 18.07
C LYS A 79 -3.53 -2.61 16.78
N ALA A 80 -2.56 -2.60 15.86
CA ALA A 80 -2.69 -1.96 14.56
C ALA A 80 -3.83 -2.59 13.73
N VAL A 81 -3.95 -3.92 13.74
CA VAL A 81 -5.07 -4.65 13.11
C VAL A 81 -6.41 -4.18 13.68
N SER A 82 -6.54 -4.14 15.00
CA SER A 82 -7.79 -3.72 15.65
C SER A 82 -8.16 -2.28 15.31
N THR A 83 -7.20 -1.35 15.33
CA THR A 83 -7.44 0.06 14.98
C THR A 83 -7.85 0.21 13.51
N LEU A 84 -7.23 -0.54 12.61
CA LEU A 84 -7.60 -0.54 11.20
C LEU A 84 -9.02 -1.06 10.98
N LEU A 85 -9.38 -2.19 11.60
CA LEU A 85 -10.73 -2.76 11.48
C LEU A 85 -11.80 -1.79 11.96
N SER A 86 -11.56 -1.06 13.05
CA SER A 86 -12.46 0.01 13.51
C SER A 86 -12.60 1.12 12.48
N ARG A 87 -11.49 1.62 11.91
CA ARG A 87 -11.53 2.68 10.90
C ARG A 87 -12.25 2.26 9.62
N ILE A 88 -12.10 0.99 9.20
CA ILE A 88 -12.84 0.43 8.06
C ILE A 88 -14.33 0.34 8.39
N ALA A 89 -14.69 -0.11 9.59
CA ALA A 89 -16.08 -0.18 10.02
C ALA A 89 -16.75 1.20 10.03
N ASP A 90 -16.04 2.23 10.52
CA ASP A 90 -16.52 3.62 10.54
C ASP A 90 -16.70 4.17 9.12
N ALA A 91 -15.75 3.90 8.22
CA ALA A 91 -15.85 4.29 6.81
C ALA A 91 -17.02 3.60 6.10
N MET A 92 -17.22 2.30 6.35
CA MET A 92 -18.34 1.53 5.80
C MET A 92 -19.70 2.02 6.32
N ALA A 93 -19.78 2.38 7.61
CA ALA A 93 -20.98 3.00 8.18
C ALA A 93 -21.28 4.36 7.53
N SER A 94 -20.26 5.21 7.36
CA SER A 94 -20.41 6.50 6.69
C SER A 94 -20.85 6.38 5.22
N LEU A 95 -20.41 5.33 4.51
CA LEU A 95 -20.87 5.02 3.15
C LEU A 95 -22.29 4.48 3.10
N ALA A 96 -22.73 3.73 4.13
CA ALA A 96 -24.10 3.20 4.22
C ALA A 96 -25.15 4.27 4.57
N GLU A 97 -24.72 5.38 5.19
CA GLU A 97 -25.59 6.53 5.54
C GLU A 97 -25.69 7.59 4.43
N ARG A 98 -24.97 7.42 3.31
CA ARG A 98 -25.12 8.28 2.12
C ARG A 98 -26.36 7.83 1.32
N PRO A 99 -27.28 8.76 0.95
CA PRO A 99 -28.52 8.45 0.26
C PRO A 99 -28.32 7.96 -1.18
#